data_AF-A0A367KQ62-F1
#
_entry.id   AF-A0A367KQ62-F1
#
_cell.length_a   1.000
_cell.length_b   1.000
_cell.length_c   1.000
_cell.angle_alpha   90.00
_cell.angle_beta   90.00
_cell.angle_gamma   90.00
#
_symmetry.space_group_name_H-M   'P 1'
#
loop_
_entity.id
_entity.type
_entity.pdbx_description
1 polymer ?
#
loop_
_entity_poly.entity_id
_entity_poly.type
_entity_poly.pdbx_seq_one_letter_code
_entity_poly.pdbx_strand_id
1 'polypeptide(L)'
;MSALHPKNQEQVKQFEQEGVKQQLGQYTDIQERAVNEMKQDKNVDKAQLEREITNLNSLKKEQELLSKNDYLAHSRDDAIRCIRYK
;
A
#
# COMPACT_ATOMS: atom_id res chain seq x y z
N MET A 1 -16.40 -23.14 20.15
CA MET A 1 -15.65 -22.20 19.30
C MET A 1 -16.10 -20.80 19.69
N SER A 2 -15.28 -20.04 20.41
CA SER A 2 -15.66 -18.68 20.83
C SER A 2 -15.71 -17.76 19.60
N ALA A 3 -16.86 -17.13 19.37
CA ALA A 3 -16.99 -16.07 18.38
C ALA A 3 -16.02 -14.94 18.75
N LEU A 4 -15.16 -14.54 17.81
CA LEU A 4 -14.31 -13.36 18.01
C LEU A 4 -15.20 -12.16 18.31
N HIS A 5 -14.97 -11.50 19.45
CA HIS A 5 -15.65 -10.24 19.78
C HIS A 5 -15.41 -9.21 18.67
N PRO A 6 -16.39 -8.35 18.33
CA PRO A 6 -16.28 -7.38 17.23
C PRO A 6 -15.03 -6.49 17.28
N LYS A 7 -14.59 -6.12 18.50
CA LYS A 7 -13.34 -5.37 18.74
C LYS A 7 -12.08 -6.08 18.23
N ASN A 8 -12.07 -7.41 18.21
CA ASN A 8 -10.93 -8.19 17.69
C ASN A 8 -10.97 -8.28 16.16
N GLN A 9 -12.14 -8.16 15.51
CA GLN A 9 -12.24 -8.18 14.05
C GLN A 9 -11.74 -6.89 13.41
N GLU A 10 -11.97 -5.73 14.03
CA GLU A 10 -11.43 -4.45 13.54
C GLU A 10 -9.91 -4.38 13.68
N GLN A 11 -9.36 -4.87 14.79
CA GLN A 11 -7.90 -4.95 15.00
C GLN A 11 -7.23 -5.88 14.00
N VAL A 12 -7.80 -7.07 13.74
CA VAL A 12 -7.27 -8.00 12.73
C VAL A 12 -7.23 -7.36 11.34
N LYS A 13 -8.27 -6.63 10.94
CA LYS A 13 -8.31 -5.92 9.66
C LYS A 13 -7.25 -4.83 9.55
N GLN A 14 -6.98 -4.10 10.64
CA GLN A 14 -5.92 -3.08 10.66
C GLN A 14 -4.54 -3.73 10.54
N PHE A 15 -4.27 -4.82 11.27
CA PHE A 15 -3.01 -5.56 11.15
C PHE A 15 -2.81 -6.15 9.75
N GLU A 16 -3.86 -6.71 9.14
CA GLU A 16 -3.82 -7.19 7.77
C GLU A 16 -3.50 -6.05 6.78
N GLN A 17 -4.13 -4.89 6.94
CA GLN A 17 -3.87 -3.72 6.09
C GLN A 17 -2.45 -3.17 6.26
N GLU A 18 -1.94 -3.11 7.49
CA GLU A 18 -0.55 -2.71 7.75
C GLU A 18 0.44 -3.71 7.14
N GLY A 19 0.17 -5.00 7.25
CA GLY A 19 0.98 -6.06 6.63
C GLY A 19 1.04 -5.92 5.11
N VAL A 20 -0.10 -5.68 4.46
CA VAL A 20 -0.17 -5.45 3.01
C VAL A 20 0.62 -4.21 2.59
N LYS A 21 0.56 -3.12 3.36
CA LYS A 21 1.34 -1.90 3.06
C LYS A 21 2.84 -2.13 3.18
N GLN A 22 3.28 -2.85 4.21
CA GLN A 22 4.70 -3.18 4.38
C GLN A 22 5.21 -4.05 3.24
N GLN A 23 4.45 -5.09 2.86
CA GLN A 23 4.80 -5.96 1.74
C GLN A 23 4.87 -5.19 0.41
N LEU A 24 3.88 -4.33 0.14
CA LEU A 24 3.88 -3.51 -1.08
C LEU A 24 5.04 -2.52 -1.11
N GLY A 25 5.38 -1.91 0.03
CA GLY A 25 6.54 -1.02 0.15
C GLY A 25 7.84 -1.74 -0.17
N GLN A 26 8.06 -2.91 0.44
CA GLN A 26 9.26 -3.72 0.17
C GLN A 26 9.36 -4.14 -1.30
N TYR A 27 8.24 -4.56 -1.90
CA TYR A 27 8.22 -4.94 -3.31
C TYR A 27 8.52 -3.76 -4.23
N THR A 28 7.98 -2.58 -3.92
CA THR A 28 8.25 -1.34 -4.67
C THR A 28 9.72 -0.94 -4.60
N ASP A 29 10.34 -1.04 -3.42
CA ASP A 29 11.76 -0.75 -3.22
C ASP A 29 12.67 -1.70 -4.02
N ILE A 30 12.34 -3.00 -4.04
CA ILE A 30 13.06 -4.00 -4.82
C ILE A 30 12.94 -3.70 -6.31
N GLN A 31 11.73 -3.40 -6.78
CA GLN A 31 11.46 -3.08 -8.18
C GLN A 31 12.18 -1.79 -8.61
N GLU A 32 12.28 -0.79 -7.73
CA GLU A 32 13.03 0.44 -8.00
C GLU A 32 14.53 0.18 -8.18
N ARG A 33 15.12 -0.68 -7.35
CA ARG A 33 16.52 -1.09 -7.53
C ARG A 33 16.73 -1.82 -8.84
N ALA A 34 15.86 -2.78 -9.17
CA ALA A 34 15.93 -3.53 -10.43
C ALA A 34 15.85 -2.60 -11.66
N VAL A 35 14.89 -1.66 -11.67
CA VAL A 35 14.77 -0.67 -12.75
C VAL A 35 16.02 0.22 -12.85
N ASN A 36 16.59 0.62 -11.72
CA ASN A 36 17.80 1.45 -11.71
C ASN A 36 19.03 0.69 -12.23
N GLU A 37 19.18 -0.58 -11.87
CA GLU A 37 20.22 -1.46 -12.42
C GLU A 37 20.04 -1.66 -13.94
N MET A 38 18.80 -1.91 -14.38
CA MET A 38 18.47 -2.05 -15.80
C MET A 38 18.74 -0.77 -16.61
N LYS A 39 18.59 0.43 -16.01
CA LYS A 39 18.95 1.70 -16.65
C LYS A 39 20.45 1.88 -16.85
N GLN A 40 21.25 1.25 -15.98
CA GLN A 40 22.71 1.33 -16.04
C GLN A 40 23.29 0.28 -17.00
N ASP A 41 22.56 -0.81 -17.25
CA ASP A 41 22.94 -1.83 -18.22
C ASP A 41 22.65 -1.38 -19.67
N LYS A 42 23.68 -1.37 -20.51
CA LYS A 42 23.59 -0.99 -21.93
C LYS A 42 23.04 -2.11 -22.82
N ASN A 43 22.93 -3.33 -22.31
CA ASN A 43 22.46 -4.51 -23.05
C ASN A 43 20.99 -4.83 -22.78
N VAL A 44 20.34 -4.11 -21.84
CA VAL A 44 18.93 -4.30 -21.55
C VAL A 44 18.07 -3.86 -22.73
N ASP A 45 17.09 -4.70 -23.06
CA ASP A 45 16.07 -4.36 -24.05
C ASP A 45 15.27 -3.14 -23.58
N LYS A 46 15.19 -2.12 -24.44
CA LYS A 46 14.50 -0.88 -24.14
C LYS A 46 13.00 -1.11 -23.86
N ALA A 47 12.35 -2.01 -24.60
CA ALA A 47 10.94 -2.31 -24.39
C ALA A 47 10.70 -3.05 -23.06
N GLN A 48 11.64 -3.90 -22.63
CA GLN A 48 11.64 -4.49 -21.30
C GLN A 48 11.80 -3.41 -20.21
N LEU A 49 12.77 -2.50 -20.35
CA LEU A 49 12.99 -1.43 -19.38
C LEU A 49 11.76 -0.51 -19.24
N GLU A 50 11.13 -0.13 -20.36
CA GLU A 50 9.93 0.70 -20.34
C GLU A 50 8.77 0.00 -19.62
N ARG A 51 8.58 -1.31 -19.83
CA ARG A 51 7.57 -2.10 -19.10
C ARG A 51 7.84 -2.11 -17.60
N GLU A 52 9.09 -2.33 -17.19
CA GLU A 52 9.44 -2.36 -15.76
C GLU A 52 9.30 -0.98 -15.10
N ILE A 53 9.58 0.10 -15.83
CA ILE A 53 9.30 1.47 -15.37
C ILE A 53 7.79 1.70 -15.21
N THR A 54 6.97 1.26 -16.17
CA THR A 54 5.50 1.36 -16.07
C THR A 54 4.98 0.58 -14.88
N ASN A 55 5.47 -0.65 -14.66
CA ASN A 55 5.11 -1.47 -13.51
C ASN A 55 5.47 -0.78 -12.19
N LEU A 56 6.68 -0.21 -12.09
CA LEU A 56 7.11 0.53 -10.91
C LEU A 56 6.20 1.74 -10.61
N ASN A 57 5.80 2.49 -11.64
CA ASN A 57 4.90 3.62 -11.48
C ASN A 57 3.51 3.20 -10.98
N SER A 58 2.99 2.07 -11.47
CA SER A 58 1.73 1.51 -10.99
C SER A 58 1.81 1.12 -9.51
N LEU A 59 2.89 0.46 -9.09
CA LEU A 59 3.10 0.07 -7.70
C LEU A 59 3.20 1.28 -6.76
N LYS A 60 3.95 2.32 -7.16
CA LYS A 60 4.03 3.58 -6.40
C LYS A 60 2.65 4.24 -6.25
N LYS A 61 1.82 4.19 -7.28
CA LYS A 61 0.44 4.70 -7.23
C LYS A 61 -0.44 3.88 -6.29
N GLU A 62 -0.31 2.56 -6.29
CA GLU A 62 -1.04 1.68 -5.35
C GLU A 62 -0.62 1.94 -3.90
N GLN A 63 0.67 2.16 -3.64
CA GLN A 63 1.18 2.54 -2.32
C GLN A 63 0.61 3.88 -1.85
N GLU A 64 0.51 4.86 -2.74
CA GLU A 64 -0.09 6.17 -2.45
C GLU A 64 -1.60 6.03 -2.16
N LEU A 65 -2.34 5.24 -2.93
CA LEU A 65 -3.77 4.99 -2.73
C LEU A 65 -4.05 4.29 -1.40
N LEU A 66 -3.24 3.30 -1.02
CA LEU A 66 -3.34 2.63 0.26
C LEU A 66 -3.06 3.58 1.44
N SER A 67 -2.14 4.52 1.26
CA SER A 67 -1.82 5.55 2.27
C SER A 67 -2.94 6.59 2.41
N LYS A 68 -3.61 6.95 1.30
CA LYS A 68 -4.76 7.88 1.28
C LYS A 68 -6.03 7.27 1.86
N ASN A 69 -6.25 5.96 1.70
CA ASN A 69 -7.40 5.27 2.29
C ASN A 69 -7.38 5.32 3.83
N ASP A 70 -6.20 5.33 4.45
CA ASP A 70 -6.09 5.50 5.89
C ASP A 70 -6.60 6.87 6.34
N TYR A 71 -6.24 7.94 5.61
CA TYR A 71 -6.67 9.29 5.95
C TYR A 71 -8.20 9.44 5.93
N LEU A 72 -8.87 8.82 4.95
CA LEU A 72 -10.32 8.85 4.82
C LEU A 72 -11.04 8.00 5.88
N ALA A 73 -10.46 6.87 6.28
CA ALA A 73 -11.01 6.04 7.36
C ALA A 73 -10.97 6.76 8.71
N HIS A 74 -9.82 7.33 9.07
CA HIS A 74 -9.64 8.05 10.34
C HIS A 74 -10.51 9.31 10.42
N SER A 75 -10.65 10.05 9.31
CA SER A 75 -11.50 11.26 9.26
C SER A 75 -13.00 10.95 9.45
N ARG A 76 -13.49 9.79 9.00
CA ARG A 76 -14.89 9.38 9.15
C ARG A 76 -15.24 9.04 10.60
N ASP A 77 -14.34 8.35 11.31
CA ASP A 77 -14.55 7.99 12.72
C ASP A 77 -14.58 9.21 13.64
N ASP A 78 -13.75 10.22 13.37
CA ASP A 78 -13.78 11.48 14.11
C ASP A 78 -15.07 12.28 13.86
N ALA A 79 -15.58 12.28 12.62
CA ALA A 79 -16.85 12.93 12.30
C ALA A 79 -18.05 12.26 13.00
N ILE A 80 -18.07 10.93 13.08
CA ILE A 80 -19.12 10.17 13.79
C ILE A 80 -19.02 10.38 15.31
N ARG A 81 -17.80 10.46 15.87
CA ARG A 81 -17.59 10.75 17.30
C ARG A 81 -18.16 12.12 17.68
N CYS A 82 -17.99 13.14 16.84
CA CYS A 82 -18.55 14.47 17.07
C CYS A 82 -20.09 14.54 17.07
N ILE A 83 -20.77 13.63 16.36
CA ILE A 83 -22.24 13.57 16.34
C ILE A 83 -22.79 12.84 17.59
N ARG A 84 -22.06 11.85 18.12
CA ARG A 84 -22.49 11.04 19.28
C ARG A 84 -22.35 11.75 20.63
N TYR A 85 -21.56 12.83 20.71
CA TYR A 85 -21.34 13.63 21.94
C TYR A 85 -22.00 15.02 21.90
N LYS A 86 -22.97 15.25 21.02
CA LYS A 86 -23.89 16.40 21.10
C LYS A 86 -25.25 15.95 21.62
#